data_AF-A0A7I0JTE6-F1
#
_entry.id   AF-A0A7I0JTE6-F1
#
_cell.length_a   1.000
_cell.length_b   1.000
_cell.length_c   1.000
_cell.angle_alpha   90.00
_cell.angle_beta   90.00
_cell.angle_gamma   90.00
#
_symmetry.space_group_name_H-M   'P 1'
#
loop_
_entity.id
_entity.type
_entity.pdbx_description
1 polymer ?
#
loop_
_entity_poly.entity_id
_entity_poly.type
_entity_poly.pdbx_seq_one_letter_code
_entity_poly.pdbx_strand_id
1 'polypeptide(L)'
;ALRRAIGPAAGNEPQRSLRWLRALGEPLWQPPGPNGFSDRIDNWASAEGLKTRLDIAWQTAQQADDIGNPGDMLSTLIGASASAETREAIARAESRRQGLALLLMAPEFQRR
;
A
#
# COMPACT_ATOMS: atom_id res chain seq x y z
N ALA A 1 -12.14 -0.32 11.53
CA ALA A 1 -12.36 -1.65 10.91
C ALA A 1 -11.16 -2.60 11.11
N LEU A 2 -9.91 -2.14 10.98
CA LEU A 2 -8.69 -2.94 11.17
C LEU A 2 -8.54 -3.64 12.55
N ARG A 3 -9.11 -3.07 13.62
CA ARG A 3 -9.00 -3.54 15.01
C ARG A 3 -9.71 -4.87 15.31
N ARG A 4 -10.48 -5.45 14.37
CA ARG A 4 -11.27 -6.67 14.61
C ARG A 4 -10.72 -7.91 13.89
N ALA A 5 -9.77 -7.74 12.97
CA ALA A 5 -9.21 -8.84 12.18
C ALA A 5 -8.01 -9.53 12.86
N ILE A 6 -7.38 -8.87 13.83
CA ILE A 6 -6.16 -9.37 14.48
C ILE A 6 -6.55 -9.69 15.92
N GLY A 7 -6.74 -10.99 16.20
CA GLY A 7 -6.97 -11.49 17.55
C GLY A 7 -5.83 -11.11 18.51
N PRO A 8 -6.03 -11.18 19.83
CA PRO A 8 -5.12 -10.62 20.82
C PRO A 8 -3.82 -11.43 20.87
N ALA A 9 -2.84 -11.05 20.04
CA ALA A 9 -1.51 -11.65 20.03
C ALA A 9 -0.59 -10.84 20.94
N ALA A 10 -0.55 -11.31 22.19
CA ALA A 10 0.45 -11.04 23.22
C ALA A 10 1.74 -10.32 22.77
N GLY A 11 2.02 -9.19 23.42
CA GLY A 11 3.37 -8.83 23.86
C GLY A 11 4.16 -7.81 23.08
N ASN A 12 3.91 -7.57 21.79
CA ASN A 12 4.71 -6.64 20.96
C ASN A 12 3.89 -5.88 19.89
N GLU A 13 2.62 -5.61 20.19
CA GLU A 13 1.70 -4.90 19.29
C GLU A 13 2.14 -3.46 18.95
N PRO A 14 2.53 -2.61 19.91
CA PRO A 14 2.81 -1.21 19.59
C PRO A 14 4.06 -1.03 18.73
N GLN A 15 5.12 -1.82 18.95
CA GLN A 15 6.34 -1.69 18.12
C GLN A 15 6.10 -2.18 16.69
N ARG A 16 5.26 -3.21 16.50
CA ARG A 16 4.84 -3.65 15.16
C ARG A 16 4.00 -2.58 14.47
N SER A 17 2.98 -2.04 15.13
CA SER A 17 2.17 -0.95 14.58
C SER A 17 3.02 0.27 14.19
N LEU A 18 4.00 0.65 15.02
CA LEU A 18 4.92 1.75 14.72
C LEU A 18 5.85 1.47 13.54
N ARG A 19 6.28 0.21 13.34
CA ARG A 19 7.06 -0.19 12.17
C ARG A 19 6.22 -0.15 10.90
N TRP A 20 4.97 -0.60 10.95
CA TRP A 20 4.03 -0.51 9.83
C TRP A 20 3.75 0.95 9.46
N LEU A 21 3.55 1.82 10.45
CA LEU A 21 3.37 3.26 10.24
C LEU A 21 4.59 3.92 9.58
N ARG A 22 5.82 3.55 9.99
CA ARG A 22 7.05 4.00 9.32
C ARG A 22 7.16 3.50 7.88
N ALA A 23 6.79 2.25 7.62
CA ALA A 23 6.84 1.66 6.28
C ALA A 23 5.80 2.28 5.32
N LEU A 24 4.68 2.77 5.86
CA LEU A 24 3.65 3.51 5.13
C LEU A 24 4.00 5.00 4.92
N GLY A 25 5.16 5.44 5.40
CA GLY A 25 5.55 6.85 5.31
C GLY A 25 4.84 7.76 6.28
N GLU A 26 4.08 7.26 7.26
CA GLU A 26 3.40 8.03 8.30
C GLU A 26 3.98 7.74 9.71
N PRO A 27 5.25 8.12 9.99
CA PRO A 27 5.82 7.92 11.31
C PRO A 27 5.06 8.71 12.38
N LEU A 28 4.60 8.01 13.43
CA LEU A 28 3.96 8.63 14.58
C LEU A 28 4.92 9.66 15.21
N TRP A 29 4.48 10.93 15.30
CA TRP A 29 5.22 12.05 15.91
C TRP A 29 6.51 12.51 15.19
N GLN A 30 6.68 12.23 13.90
CA GLN A 30 7.78 12.79 13.10
C GLN A 30 7.28 13.35 11.75
N PRO A 31 6.59 14.50 11.74
CA PRO A 31 6.28 15.17 10.47
C PRO A 31 7.59 15.55 9.75
N PRO A 32 7.70 15.36 8.42
CA PRO A 32 8.94 15.61 7.66
C PRO A 32 9.34 17.11 7.55
N GLY A 33 8.65 18.02 8.25
CA GLY A 33 8.94 19.44 8.32
C GLY A 33 7.75 20.26 8.84
N PRO A 34 7.89 21.59 9.00
CA PRO A 34 6.81 22.47 9.48
C PRO A 34 5.56 22.46 8.60
N ASN A 35 5.66 21.97 7.36
CA ASN A 35 4.57 21.87 6.40
C ASN A 35 3.79 20.53 6.47
N GLY A 36 4.17 19.57 7.33
CA GLY A 36 3.53 18.26 7.41
C GLY A 36 3.62 17.44 6.12
N PHE A 37 2.73 16.45 5.94
CA PHE A 37 2.50 15.79 4.66
C PHE A 37 1.61 16.69 3.79
N SER A 38 1.92 16.79 2.50
CA SER A 38 1.16 17.68 1.61
C SER A 38 -0.19 17.04 1.25
N ASP A 39 -1.29 17.57 1.80
CA ASP A 39 -2.67 17.11 1.54
C ASP A 39 -3.25 17.65 0.20
N ARG A 40 -2.44 18.26 -0.68
CA ARG A 40 -2.92 18.82 -1.94
C ARG A 40 -2.98 17.76 -3.04
N ILE A 41 -4.20 17.45 -3.47
CA ILE A 41 -4.55 16.51 -4.55
C ILE A 41 -3.80 16.82 -5.87
N ASP A 42 -3.43 18.08 -6.13
CA ASP A 42 -2.73 18.48 -7.36
C ASP A 42 -1.27 18.02 -7.44
N ASN A 43 -0.54 18.00 -6.31
CA ASN A 43 0.82 17.45 -6.28
C ASN A 43 0.81 15.93 -6.49
N TRP A 44 -0.31 15.32 -6.14
CA TRP A 44 -0.55 13.89 -6.07
C TRP A 44 -0.85 13.29 -7.44
N ALA A 45 -1.46 14.06 -8.35
CA ALA A 45 -1.72 13.68 -9.75
C ALA A 45 -0.62 14.13 -10.73
N SER A 46 0.38 14.88 -10.26
CA SER A 46 1.53 15.28 -11.08
C SER A 46 2.37 14.06 -11.52
N ALA A 47 3.07 14.18 -12.65
CA ALA A 47 3.95 13.11 -13.14
C ALA A 47 5.03 12.72 -12.09
N GLU A 48 5.53 13.70 -11.35
CA GLU A 48 6.49 13.48 -10.27
C GLU A 48 5.83 12.77 -9.08
N GLY A 49 4.63 13.18 -8.67
CA GLY A 49 3.86 12.52 -7.60
C GLY A 49 3.51 11.07 -7.93
N LEU A 50 3.12 10.78 -9.18
CA LEU A 50 2.87 9.40 -9.64
C LEU A 50 4.13 8.53 -9.59
N LYS A 51 5.28 9.08 -10.02
CA LYS A 51 6.56 8.38 -9.93
C LYS A 51 6.92 8.08 -8.48
N THR A 52 6.83 9.06 -7.58
CA THR A 52 7.12 8.86 -6.16
C THR A 52 6.25 7.76 -5.54
N ARG A 53 4.96 7.69 -5.89
CA ARG A 53 4.09 6.60 -5.42
C ARG A 53 4.49 5.25 -5.95
N LEU A 54 4.86 5.17 -7.23
CA LEU A 54 5.33 3.93 -7.80
C LEU A 54 6.61 3.46 -7.08
N ASP A 55 7.54 4.38 -6.82
CA ASP A 55 8.79 4.09 -6.10
C ASP A 55 8.50 3.58 -4.67
N ILE A 56 7.57 4.22 -3.95
CA ILE A 56 7.13 3.78 -2.61
C ILE A 56 6.47 2.41 -2.69
N ALA A 57 5.49 2.22 -3.58
CA ALA A 57 4.79 0.94 -3.75
C ALA A 57 5.74 -0.20 -4.08
N TRP A 58 6.73 0.07 -4.94
CA TRP A 58 7.78 -0.89 -5.28
C TRP A 58 8.68 -1.20 -4.08
N GLN A 59 9.09 -0.19 -3.33
CA GLN A 59 9.93 -0.37 -2.14
C GLN A 59 9.19 -1.14 -1.03
N THR A 60 7.91 -0.86 -0.80
CA THR A 60 7.04 -1.62 0.08
C THR A 60 6.92 -3.08 -0.38
N ALA A 61 6.72 -3.31 -1.68
CA ALA A 61 6.64 -4.66 -2.21
C ALA A 61 7.97 -5.44 -2.10
N GLN A 62 9.10 -4.75 -2.16
CA GLN A 62 10.43 -5.36 -1.96
C GLN A 62 10.68 -5.76 -0.50
N GLN A 63 10.12 -5.03 0.46
CA GLN A 63 10.25 -5.29 1.89
C GLN A 63 9.26 -6.32 2.43
N ALA A 64 8.27 -6.74 1.64
CA ALA A 64 7.31 -7.75 2.05
C ALA A 64 7.93 -9.16 1.96
N ASP A 65 8.11 -9.81 3.13
CA ASP A 65 8.72 -11.13 3.24
C ASP A 65 7.80 -12.28 2.79
N ASP A 66 6.49 -12.15 3.02
CA ASP A 66 5.50 -13.18 2.67
C ASP A 66 4.39 -12.58 1.79
N ILE A 67 4.62 -12.61 0.48
CA ILE A 67 3.68 -12.11 -0.52
C ILE A 67 2.93 -13.32 -1.09
N GLY A 68 1.64 -13.41 -0.73
CA GLY A 68 0.70 -14.35 -1.34
C GLY A 68 0.47 -14.10 -2.83
N ASN A 69 -0.52 -14.76 -3.42
CA ASN A 69 -0.89 -14.47 -4.82
C ASN A 69 -1.54 -13.08 -4.91
N PRO A 70 -0.98 -12.14 -5.69
CA PRO A 70 -1.54 -10.79 -5.80
C PRO A 70 -2.99 -10.74 -6.34
N GLY A 71 -3.40 -11.70 -7.17
CA GLY A 71 -4.78 -11.81 -7.65
C GLY A 71 -5.77 -12.23 -6.56
N ASP A 72 -5.35 -13.11 -5.66
CA ASP A 72 -6.15 -13.49 -4.49
C ASP A 72 -6.24 -12.33 -3.49
N MET A 73 -5.14 -11.60 -3.32
CA MET A 73 -5.10 -10.38 -2.51
C MET A 73 -6.02 -9.29 -3.09
N LEU A 74 -6.02 -9.09 -4.41
CA LEU A 74 -6.92 -8.16 -5.08
C LEU A 74 -8.39 -8.51 -4.80
N SER A 75 -8.72 -9.79 -4.92
CA SER A 75 -10.08 -10.30 -4.65
C SER A 75 -10.48 -10.11 -3.18
N THR A 76 -9.53 -10.26 -2.25
CA THR A 76 -9.76 -10.09 -0.82
C THR A 76 -9.90 -8.61 -0.41
N LEU A 77 -9.06 -7.73 -0.97
CA LEU A 77 -8.99 -6.31 -0.59
C LEU A 77 -10.02 -5.45 -1.32
N ILE A 78 -10.16 -5.66 -2.63
CA ILE A 78 -11.00 -4.83 -3.51
C ILE A 78 -12.28 -5.58 -3.91
N GLY A 79 -12.17 -6.88 -4.14
CA GLY A 79 -13.31 -7.73 -4.50
C GLY A 79 -13.89 -7.39 -5.87
N ALA A 80 -15.22 -7.51 -6.01
CA ALA A 80 -15.92 -7.31 -7.27
C ALA A 80 -15.80 -5.88 -7.85
N SER A 81 -15.34 -4.90 -7.05
CA SER A 81 -15.10 -3.54 -7.49
C SER A 81 -13.81 -3.35 -8.27
N ALA A 82 -12.94 -4.36 -8.35
CA ALA A 82 -11.72 -4.28 -9.15
C ALA A 82 -12.06 -4.25 -10.64
N SER A 83 -11.56 -3.25 -11.36
CA SER A 83 -11.69 -3.13 -12.80
C SER A 83 -11.05 -4.32 -13.54
N ALA A 84 -11.45 -4.52 -14.80
CA ALA A 84 -10.87 -5.57 -15.63
C ALA A 84 -9.38 -5.27 -15.90
N GLU A 85 -9.07 -4.00 -16.11
CA GLU A 85 -7.73 -3.48 -16.37
C GLU A 85 -6.78 -3.74 -15.19
N THR A 86 -7.21 -3.45 -13.96
CA THR A 86 -6.42 -3.75 -12.75
C THR A 86 -6.17 -5.25 -12.58
N ARG A 87 -7.21 -6.08 -12.81
CA ARG A 87 -7.08 -7.54 -12.76
C ARG A 87 -6.08 -8.06 -13.77
N GLU A 88 -6.15 -7.55 -15.00
CA GLU A 88 -5.30 -7.97 -16.10
C GLU A 88 -3.85 -7.53 -15.90
N ALA A 89 -3.63 -6.30 -15.42
CA ALA A 89 -2.30 -5.79 -15.09
C ALA A 89 -1.62 -6.63 -14.00
N ILE A 90 -2.36 -6.99 -12.94
CA ILE A 90 -1.84 -7.84 -11.87
C ILE A 90 -1.58 -9.26 -12.35
N ALA A 91 -2.45 -9.81 -13.19
CA ALA A 91 -2.28 -11.16 -13.76
C ALA A 91 -1.04 -11.27 -14.68
N ARG A 92 -0.64 -10.17 -15.33
CA ARG A 92 0.56 -10.10 -16.18
C ARG A 92 1.85 -9.78 -15.42
N ALA A 93 1.79 -9.57 -14.11
CA ALA A 93 2.98 -9.28 -13.34
C ALA A 93 3.98 -10.44 -13.41
N GLU A 94 5.23 -10.13 -13.73
CA GLU A 94 6.33 -11.10 -13.87
C GLU A 94 6.79 -11.64 -12.50
N SER A 95 6.42 -10.94 -11.41
CA SER A 95 6.71 -11.38 -10.05
C SER A 95 5.59 -11.01 -9.08
N ARG A 96 5.52 -11.74 -7.96
CA ARG A 96 4.57 -11.42 -6.87
C ARG A 96 4.78 -10.00 -6.32
N ARG A 97 6.03 -9.53 -6.27
CA ARG A 97 6.38 -8.17 -5.84
C ARG A 97 5.85 -7.12 -6.82
N GLN A 98 5.98 -7.36 -8.11
CA GLN A 98 5.42 -6.48 -9.13
C GLN A 98 3.89 -6.47 -9.07
N GLY A 99 3.26 -7.64 -8.90
CA GLY A 99 1.81 -7.72 -8.74
C GLY A 99 1.33 -6.96 -7.50
N LEU A 100 2.07 -7.04 -6.40
CA LEU A 100 1.79 -6.26 -5.19
C LEU A 100 1.97 -4.75 -5.40
N ALA A 101 3.04 -4.32 -6.07
CA ALA A 101 3.25 -2.91 -6.39
C ALA A 101 2.13 -2.35 -7.31
N LEU A 102 1.70 -3.12 -8.31
CA LEU A 102 0.58 -2.78 -9.18
C LEU A 102 -0.74 -2.71 -8.40
N LEU A 103 -0.96 -3.62 -7.45
CA LEU A 103 -2.13 -3.60 -6.58
C LEU A 103 -2.16 -2.33 -5.70
N LEU A 104 -1.03 -1.94 -5.11
CA LEU A 104 -0.92 -0.71 -4.32
C LEU A 104 -1.11 0.55 -5.19
N MET A 105 -0.72 0.48 -6.46
CA MET A 105 -0.91 1.55 -7.43
C MET A 105 -2.32 1.58 -8.05
N ALA A 106 -3.15 0.57 -7.82
CA ALA A 106 -4.48 0.49 -8.41
C ALA A 106 -5.36 1.66 -7.91
N PRO A 107 -6.11 2.34 -8.79
CA PRO A 107 -6.96 3.47 -8.41
C PRO A 107 -8.05 3.06 -7.41
N GLU A 108 -8.50 1.81 -7.46
CA GLU A 108 -9.48 1.24 -6.52
C GLU A 108 -8.90 1.04 -5.11
N PHE A 109 -7.58 0.90 -5.00
CA PHE A 109 -6.86 0.83 -3.72
C PHE A 109 -6.59 2.23 -3.15
N GLN A 110 -6.19 3.19 -3.99
CA GLN A 110 -5.85 4.55 -3.57
C GLN A 110 -7.04 5.41 -3.13
N ARG A 111 -8.27 5.04 -3.52
CA ARG A 111 -9.50 5.79 -3.19
C ARG A 111 -10.18 5.32 -1.89
N ARG A 112 -9.64 4.30 -1.22
CA ARG A 112 -10.18 3.75 0.04
C ARG A 112 -9.38 4.24 1.24
#